data_AF-A0A929FUQ7-F1
#
_entry.id   AF-A0A929FUQ7-F1
#
_cell.length_a   1.000
_cell.length_b   1.000
_cell.length_c   1.000
_cell.angle_alpha   90.00
_cell.angle_beta   90.00
_cell.angle_gamma   90.00
#
_symmetry.space_group_name_H-M   'P 1'
#
loop_
_entity.id
_entity.type
_entity.pdbx_description
1 polymer ?
#
loop_
_entity_poly.entity_id
_entity_poly.type
_entity_poly.pdbx_seq_one_letter_code
_entity_poly.pdbx_strand_id
1 'polypeptide(L)'
;MRFFNRSEAKKELDISEATFHKYVNVLIVSWGKRFKYIPRQTHWSDYQIYCLHFVKRLFKTGRNESEVINYILQYEIPDPEDNFSENQDPFTFEE
;
A
#
# COMPACT_ATOMS: atom_id res chain seq x y z
N MET A 1 -5.34 -12.75 6.17
CA MET A 1 -5.33 -11.43 5.52
C MET A 1 -6.69 -10.78 5.67
N ARG A 2 -6.75 -9.54 6.17
CA ARG A 2 -7.98 -8.75 6.18
C ARG A 2 -8.05 -7.93 4.89
N PHE A 3 -9.25 -7.83 4.34
CA PHE A 3 -9.52 -7.01 3.18
C PHE A 3 -10.45 -5.87 3.60
N PHE A 4 -10.02 -4.64 3.39
CA PHE A 4 -10.81 -3.45 3.69
C PHE A 4 -11.58 -3.04 2.46
N ASN A 5 -12.89 -2.83 2.58
CA ASN A 5 -13.61 -2.16 1.51
C ASN A 5 -13.18 -0.67 1.44
N ARG A 6 -13.52 0.01 0.34
CA ARG A 6 -13.14 1.42 0.13
C ARG A 6 -13.59 2.36 1.26
N SER A 7 -14.72 2.09 1.91
CA SER A 7 -15.21 2.91 3.02
C SER A 7 -14.40 2.67 4.30
N GLU A 8 -14.05 1.42 4.58
CA GLU A 8 -13.19 1.04 5.70
C GLU A 8 -11.77 1.59 5.52
N ALA A 9 -11.21 1.49 4.31
CA ALA A 9 -9.91 2.06 3.97
C ALA A 9 -9.88 3.58 4.23
N LYS A 10 -10.92 4.31 3.81
CA LYS A 10 -11.04 5.76 4.06
C LYS A 10 -11.18 6.06 5.56
N LYS A 11 -11.92 5.24 6.30
CA LYS A 11 -12.14 5.41 7.74
C LYS A 11 -10.87 5.16 8.53
N GLU A 12 -10.12 4.11 8.19
CA GLU A 12 -8.84 3.77 8.82
C GLU A 12 -7.78 4.87 8.55
N LEU A 13 -7.76 5.36 7.31
CA LEU A 13 -6.86 6.43 6.94
C LEU A 13 -7.31 7.79 7.44
N ASP A 14 -8.53 7.96 7.96
CA ASP A 14 -9.11 9.25 8.37
C ASP A 14 -8.85 10.34 7.31
N ILE A 15 -9.31 10.12 6.08
CA ILE A 15 -9.14 11.04 4.94
C ILE A 15 -10.40 11.16 4.08
N SER A 16 -10.50 12.30 3.38
CA SER A 16 -11.55 12.55 2.40
C SER A 16 -11.36 11.74 1.11
N GLU A 17 -12.42 11.60 0.33
CA GLU A 17 -12.41 10.85 -0.94
C GLU A 17 -11.41 11.40 -1.96
N ALA A 18 -11.34 12.73 -2.09
CA ALA A 18 -10.37 13.38 -2.97
C ALA A 18 -8.92 13.09 -2.54
N THR A 19 -8.65 13.09 -1.23
CA THR A 19 -7.32 12.77 -0.68
C THR A 19 -6.97 11.30 -0.92
N PHE A 20 -7.95 10.40 -0.76
CA PHE A 20 -7.79 8.99 -1.06
C PHE A 20 -7.41 8.78 -2.54
N HIS A 21 -8.14 9.40 -3.48
CA HIS A 21 -7.80 9.34 -4.91
C HIS A 21 -6.40 9.88 -5.21
N LYS A 22 -6.01 10.99 -4.57
CA LYS A 22 -4.67 11.56 -4.71
C LYS A 22 -3.59 10.56 -4.29
N TYR A 23 -3.73 9.95 -3.11
CA TYR A 23 -2.74 9.01 -2.59
C TYR A 23 -2.67 7.74 -3.43
N VAL A 24 -3.82 7.26 -3.90
CA VAL A 24 -3.90 6.14 -4.82
C VAL A 24 -3.17 6.44 -6.13
N ASN A 25 -3.36 7.64 -6.68
CA ASN A 25 -2.67 8.03 -7.91
C ASN A 25 -1.14 8.06 -7.70
N VAL A 26 -0.67 8.56 -6.56
CA VAL A 26 0.76 8.52 -6.18
C VAL A 26 1.30 7.09 -6.17
N LEU A 27 0.56 6.13 -5.58
CA LEU A 27 0.97 4.72 -5.57
C LEU A 27 0.98 4.10 -6.97
N ILE A 28 0.00 4.41 -7.81
CA ILE A 28 -0.06 3.91 -9.20
C ILE A 28 1.10 4.48 -10.02
N VAL A 29 1.43 5.76 -9.85
CA VAL A 29 2.57 6.38 -10.55
C VAL A 29 3.90 5.81 -10.06
N SER A 30 4.05 5.64 -8.74
CA SER A 30 5.33 5.22 -8.15
C SER A 30 5.58 3.71 -8.28
N TRP A 31 4.53 2.89 -8.14
CA TRP A 31 4.62 1.43 -8.13
C TRP A 31 3.62 0.77 -9.09
N GLY A 32 3.42 1.37 -10.26
CA GLY A 32 2.37 0.97 -11.22
C GLY A 32 2.34 -0.50 -11.61
N LYS A 33 3.47 -1.23 -11.53
CA LYS A 33 3.49 -2.69 -11.71
C LYS A 33 2.77 -3.44 -10.59
N ARG A 34 3.02 -3.08 -9.31
CA ARG A 34 2.42 -3.71 -8.12
C ARG A 34 0.96 -3.28 -7.92
N PHE A 35 0.62 -2.05 -8.32
CA PHE A 35 -0.70 -1.45 -8.06
C PHE A 35 -1.56 -1.23 -9.32
N LYS A 36 -1.25 -1.91 -10.43
CA LYS A 36 -1.92 -1.76 -11.73
C LYS A 36 -3.45 -1.92 -11.67
N TYR A 37 -3.93 -2.78 -10.78
CA TYR A 37 -5.35 -3.15 -10.68
C TYR A 37 -6.13 -2.34 -9.64
N ILE A 38 -5.46 -1.44 -8.90
CA ILE A 38 -6.11 -0.58 -7.91
C ILE A 38 -7.34 0.17 -8.45
N PRO A 39 -7.34 0.77 -9.66
CA PRO A 39 -8.50 1.55 -10.12
C PRO A 39 -9.79 0.75 -10.24
N ARG A 40 -9.69 -0.58 -10.37
CA ARG A 40 -10.83 -1.49 -10.51
C ARG A 40 -11.09 -2.31 -9.25
N GLN A 41 -10.27 -2.15 -8.21
CA GLN A 41 -10.38 -2.94 -7.00
C GLN A 41 -11.43 -2.37 -6.05
N THR A 42 -12.21 -3.25 -5.47
CA THR A 42 -13.22 -2.94 -4.45
C THR A 42 -12.72 -3.14 -3.02
N HIS A 43 -11.64 -3.92 -2.89
CA HIS A 43 -11.04 -4.33 -1.63
C HIS A 43 -9.55 -3.97 -1.60
N TRP A 44 -9.06 -3.68 -0.41
CA TRP A 44 -7.71 -3.23 -0.13
C TRP A 44 -7.04 -4.19 0.84
N SER A 45 -5.85 -4.69 0.54
CA SER A 45 -5.09 -5.51 1.49
C SER A 45 -4.45 -4.64 2.58
N ASP A 46 -4.13 -5.25 3.72
CA ASP A 46 -3.38 -4.62 4.81
C ASP A 46 -2.11 -3.89 4.30
N TYR A 47 -1.39 -4.49 3.34
CA TYR A 47 -0.22 -3.90 2.70
C TYR A 47 -0.55 -2.63 1.90
N GLN A 48 -1.62 -2.64 1.11
CA GLN A 48 -2.05 -1.47 0.34
C GLN A 48 -2.46 -0.33 1.28
N ILE A 49 -3.13 -0.64 2.39
CA ILE A 49 -3.46 0.34 3.44
C ILE A 49 -2.20 0.90 4.10
N TYR A 50 -1.21 0.04 4.41
CA TYR A 50 0.08 0.46 4.93
C TYR A 50 0.80 1.43 3.98
N CYS A 51 0.81 1.14 2.68
CA CYS A 51 1.36 2.03 1.65
C CYS A 51 0.66 3.39 1.62
N LEU A 52 -0.67 3.42 1.75
CA LEU A 52 -1.43 4.67 1.84
C LEU A 52 -1.11 5.45 3.12
N HIS A 53 -0.91 4.79 4.26
CA HIS A 53 -0.44 5.43 5.49
C HIS A 53 0.95 6.05 5.33
N PHE A 54 1.85 5.37 4.61
CA PHE A 54 3.17 5.88 4.31
C PHE A 54 3.09 7.17 3.47
N VAL A 55 2.31 7.15 2.39
CA VAL A 55 2.03 8.35 1.56
C VAL A 55 1.43 9.48 2.41
N LYS A 56 0.45 9.18 3.27
CA LYS A 56 -0.16 10.16 4.20
C LYS A 56 0.90 10.81 5.11
N ARG A 57 1.83 10.03 5.66
CA ARG A 57 2.93 10.56 6.49
C ARG A 57 3.86 11.47 5.70
N LEU A 58 4.19 11.12 4.46
CA LEU A 58 5.02 11.96 3.60
C LEU A 58 4.33 13.30 3.28
N PHE A 59 3.04 13.30 2.99
CA PHE A 59 2.30 14.57 2.82
C PHE A 59 2.21 15.38 4.12
N LYS A 60 2.11 14.74 5.30
CA LYS A 60 2.14 15.46 6.59
C LYS A 60 3.46 16.17 6.87
N THR A 61 4.57 15.75 6.24
CA THR A 61 5.86 16.45 6.36
C THR A 61 5.96 17.74 5.53
N GLY A 62 4.89 18.13 4.82
CA GLY A 62 4.87 19.34 3.98
C GLY A 62 5.50 19.15 2.60
N ARG A 63 5.82 17.92 2.21
CA ARG A 63 6.37 17.59 0.89
C ARG A 63 5.32 17.73 -0.21
N ASN A 64 5.75 18.19 -1.38
CA ASN A 64 4.89 18.26 -2.56
C ASN A 64 4.71 16.89 -3.20
N GLU A 65 3.69 16.74 -4.03
CA GLU A 65 3.37 15.45 -4.68
C GLU A 65 4.55 14.87 -5.46
N SER A 66 5.26 15.68 -6.23
CA SER A 66 6.45 15.24 -6.99
C SER A 66 7.58 14.76 -6.09
N GLU A 67 7.79 15.40 -4.93
CA GLU A 67 8.79 14.97 -3.95
C GLU A 67 8.41 13.64 -3.30
N VAL A 68 7.12 13.48 -2.98
CA VAL A 68 6.58 12.23 -2.44
C VAL A 68 6.75 11.10 -3.46
N ILE A 69 6.40 11.32 -4.72
CA ILE A 69 6.57 10.32 -5.79
C ILE A 69 8.05 9.96 -5.97
N ASN A 70 8.94 10.95 -6.05
CA ASN A 70 10.38 10.70 -6.23
C ASN A 70 10.96 9.93 -5.03
N TYR A 71 10.54 10.28 -3.81
CA TYR A 71 10.94 9.55 -2.61
C TYR A 71 10.46 8.09 -2.64
N ILE A 72 9.21 7.86 -3.01
CA ILE A 72 8.63 6.50 -3.10
C ILE A 72 9.27 5.69 -4.24
N LEU A 73 9.62 6.32 -5.36
CA LEU A 73 10.34 5.66 -6.47
C LEU A 73 11.74 5.21 -6.07
N GLN A 74 12.42 5.97 -5.21
CA GLN A 74 13.73 5.60 -4.66
C GLN A 74 13.64 4.65 -3.47
N TYR A 75 12.47 4.56 -2.84
CA TYR A 75 12.24 3.76 -1.65
C TYR A 75 11.39 2.54 -2.00
N GLU A 76 12.05 1.40 -2.18
CA GLU A 76 11.31 0.15 -2.37
C GLU A 76 10.76 -0.30 -1.02
N ILE A 77 9.43 -0.19 -0.81
CA ILE A 77 8.80 -0.82 0.35
C ILE A 77 8.92 -2.33 0.13
N PRO A 78 9.59 -3.07 1.04
CA PRO A 78 9.61 -4.52 0.98
C PRO A 78 8.17 -4.99 1.09
N ASP A 79 7.75 -5.82 0.13
CA ASP A 79 6.43 -6.41 0.19
C ASP A 79 6.40 -7.31 1.44
N PRO A 80 5.51 -7.06 2.42
CA PRO A 80 5.45 -7.90 3.61
C PRO A 80 5.14 -9.35 3.23
N GLU A 81 4.48 -9.60 2.09
CA GLU A 81 4.26 -10.96 1.58
C GLU A 81 5.56 -11.64 1.08
N ASP A 82 6.58 -10.87 0.67
CA ASP A 82 7.90 -11.40 0.27
C ASP A 82 8.67 -11.91 1.50
N ASN A 83 8.51 -11.26 2.66
CA ASN A 83 9.11 -11.70 3.93
C ASN A 83 8.41 -12.92 4.58
N PHE A 84 7.28 -13.39 4.03
CA PHE A 84 6.66 -14.65 4.49
C PHE A 84 7.15 -15.87 3.70
N SER A 85 8.05 -15.72 2.72
CA SER A 85 8.63 -16.86 1.97
C SER A 85 9.91 -17.47 2.55
N GLU A 86 10.37 -17.07 3.74
CA GLU A 86 11.55 -17.69 4.40
C GLU A 86 11.24 -18.43 5.71
N ASN A 87 9.98 -18.68 6.05
CA ASN A 87 9.62 -19.72 7.02
C ASN A 87 8.74 -20.76 6.32
N GLN A 88 9.33 -21.50 5.37
CA GLN A 88 8.84 -22.85 5.11
C GLN A 88 9.11 -23.66 6.37
N ASP A 89 8.07 -23.85 7.18
CA ASP A 89 7.99 -24.97 8.10
C ASP A 89 8.53 -26.23 7.40
N PRO A 90 9.55 -26.91 7.94
CA PRO A 90 9.93 -28.21 7.42
C PRO A 90 8.73 -29.13 7.64
N PHE A 91 8.07 -29.50 6.55
CA PHE A 91 7.14 -30.62 6.50
C PHE A 91 7.76 -31.82 7.22
N THR A 92 7.38 -32.02 8.48
CA THR A 92 7.65 -33.27 9.19
C THR A 92 6.51 -34.20 8.77
N PHE A 93 6.75 -34.98 7.72
CA PHE A 93 6.00 -36.21 7.49
C PHE A 93 6.56 -37.23 8.48
N GLU A 94 5.83 -37.48 9.57
CA GLU A 94 5.95 -38.77 10.26
C GLU A 94 4.92 -39.71 9.65
N GLU A 95 5.44 -40.83 9.12
CA GLU A 95 4.72 -41.99 8.61
C GLU A 95 4.49 -43.00 9.75
#